data_AF-A0AAW5L2W3-F1
#
_entry.id   AF-A0AAW5L2W3-F1
#
_cell.length_a   1.000
_cell.length_b   1.000
_cell.length_c   1.000
_cell.angle_alpha   90.00
_cell.angle_beta   90.00
_cell.angle_gamma   90.00
#
_symmetry.space_group_name_H-M   'P 1'
#
loop_
_entity.id
_entity.type
_entity.pdbx_description
1 polymer ?
#
loop_
_entity_poly.entity_id
_entity_poly.type
_entity_poly.pdbx_seq_one_letter_code
_entity_poly.pdbx_strand_id
1 'polypeptide(L)'
;MEKAIRYGETTPAVWSMYNGTTGCVYAQVGIPQVGDIEIQVYHHEGNGRFLLTIPEFNWCSYVGDFEIFHTSPPGNENDVFKGYRGYYLTMGDVEIVIPELQPYVREMKFIFSLLLSLLYKETTNELYRNTGTRCTIEEHIRYCKRTLESWHVYLAEE
;
A
#
# COMPACT_ATOMS: atom_id res chain seq x y z
N MET A 1 -7.13 28.16 -2.10
CA MET A 1 -7.09 27.57 -0.75
C MET A 1 -7.19 26.05 -0.79
N GLU A 2 -8.04 25.45 -1.65
CA GLU A 2 -8.11 23.98 -1.82
C GLU A 2 -6.81 23.31 -2.32
N LYS A 3 -6.05 23.95 -3.22
CA LYS A 3 -4.77 23.40 -3.73
C LYS A 3 -3.67 23.28 -2.69
N ALA A 4 -3.69 24.10 -1.63
CA ALA A 4 -2.66 24.09 -0.58
C ALA A 4 -2.88 22.97 0.45
N ILE A 5 -4.10 22.43 0.52
CA ILE A 5 -4.40 21.22 1.30
C ILE A 5 -4.12 19.98 0.45
N ARG A 6 -4.32 20.05 -0.87
CA ARG A 6 -4.15 18.97 -1.86
C ARG A 6 -2.71 18.54 -2.18
N TYR A 7 -1.69 19.12 -1.57
CA TYR A 7 -0.33 18.60 -1.67
C TYR A 7 0.34 18.92 -0.34
N GLY A 8 0.90 17.94 0.36
CA GLY A 8 2.01 18.29 1.25
C GLY A 8 3.04 18.98 0.35
N GLU A 9 3.60 20.12 0.75
CA GLU A 9 4.52 20.86 -0.15
C GLU A 9 5.69 19.99 -0.64
N THR A 10 5.99 18.90 0.07
CA THR A 10 7.04 17.94 -0.24
C THR A 10 6.62 16.47 -0.12
N THR A 11 5.38 16.16 0.31
CA THR A 11 4.94 14.80 0.61
C THR A 11 3.63 14.44 -0.12
N PRO A 12 3.47 13.18 -0.55
CA PRO A 12 2.20 12.67 -1.05
C PRO A 12 1.07 12.85 -0.05
N ALA A 13 -0.16 12.79 -0.54
CA ALA A 13 -1.31 12.73 0.33
C ALA A 13 -2.49 12.04 -0.33
N VAL A 14 -3.24 11.30 0.48
CA VAL A 14 -4.36 10.46 0.07
C VAL A 14 -5.65 11.19 0.42
N TRP A 15 -6.41 11.63 -0.59
CA TRP A 15 -7.61 12.47 -0.41
C TRP A 15 -8.89 11.67 -0.32
N SER A 16 -8.87 10.46 -0.85
CA SER A 16 -9.97 9.53 -0.74
C SER A 16 -9.44 8.12 -0.89
N MET A 17 -10.06 7.22 -0.13
CA MET A 17 -9.98 5.78 -0.33
C MET A 17 -11.41 5.29 -0.43
N TYR A 18 -11.71 4.45 -1.41
CA TYR A 18 -13.05 3.88 -1.54
C TYR A 18 -13.00 2.46 -2.08
N ASN A 19 -13.94 1.66 -1.59
CA ASN A 19 -14.19 0.32 -2.11
C ASN A 19 -15.04 0.46 -3.36
N GLY A 20 -14.56 -0.10 -4.48
CA GLY A 20 -15.37 -0.16 -5.70
C GLY A 20 -16.25 -1.41 -5.74
N THR A 21 -16.46 -1.95 -6.93
CA THR A 21 -17.10 -3.27 -7.09
C THR A 21 -16.28 -4.37 -6.41
N THR A 22 -16.92 -5.48 -6.03
CA THR A 22 -16.32 -6.60 -5.28
C THR A 22 -14.91 -6.94 -5.75
N GLY A 23 -13.94 -6.84 -4.84
CA GLY A 23 -12.54 -7.19 -5.11
C GLY A 23 -11.64 -6.04 -5.56
N CYS A 24 -12.02 -4.77 -5.39
CA CYS A 24 -11.14 -3.64 -5.68
C CYS A 24 -11.23 -2.50 -4.64
N VAL A 25 -10.07 -1.95 -4.28
CA VAL A 25 -9.91 -0.73 -3.48
C VAL A 25 -9.14 0.31 -4.28
N TYR A 26 -9.60 1.55 -4.22
CA TYR A 26 -9.04 2.70 -4.94
C TYR A 26 -8.55 3.75 -3.96
N ALA A 27 -7.51 4.49 -4.35
CA ALA A 27 -7.10 5.70 -3.67
C ALA A 27 -6.78 6.81 -4.65
N GLN A 28 -7.26 8.01 -4.34
CA GLN A 28 -6.85 9.24 -5.03
C GLN A 28 -5.70 9.86 -4.24
N VAL A 29 -4.54 9.97 -4.89
CA VAL A 29 -3.29 10.42 -4.26
C VAL A 29 -2.74 11.62 -4.99
N GLY A 30 -2.51 12.71 -4.27
CA GLY A 30 -1.85 13.90 -4.77
C GLY A 30 -0.36 13.75 -4.55
N ILE A 31 0.41 13.80 -5.64
CA ILE A 31 1.86 13.68 -5.62
C ILE A 31 2.47 15.06 -5.94
N PRO A 32 3.35 15.60 -5.09
CA PRO A 32 3.97 16.88 -5.36
C PRO A 32 4.72 16.86 -6.69
N GLN A 33 4.61 17.94 -7.48
CA GLN A 33 5.24 18.11 -8.80
C GLN A 33 4.75 17.17 -9.92
N VAL A 34 3.92 16.18 -9.60
CA VAL A 34 3.34 15.23 -10.56
C VAL A 34 1.86 15.52 -10.79
N GLY A 35 1.10 15.75 -9.72
CA GLY A 35 -0.35 15.95 -9.77
C GLY A 35 -1.11 14.81 -9.10
N ASP A 36 -2.41 14.74 -9.39
CA ASP A 36 -3.30 13.75 -8.81
C ASP A 36 -3.23 12.46 -9.63
N ILE A 37 -3.11 11.32 -8.95
CA ILE A 37 -3.05 9.97 -9.53
C ILE A 37 -4.04 9.06 -8.83
N GLU A 38 -4.52 8.04 -9.53
CA GLU A 38 -5.28 6.95 -8.95
C GLU A 38 -4.38 5.73 -8.72
N ILE A 39 -4.47 5.17 -7.52
CA ILE A 39 -3.93 3.85 -7.23
C ILE A 39 -5.10 2.88 -7.13
N GLN A 40 -5.02 1.77 -7.86
CA GLN A 40 -6.04 0.72 -7.81
C GLN A 40 -5.40 -0.59 -7.38
N VAL A 41 -6.05 -1.27 -6.44
CA VAL A 41 -5.63 -2.58 -5.93
C VAL A 41 -6.76 -3.58 -6.15
N TYR A 42 -6.48 -4.62 -6.92
CA TYR A 42 -7.44 -5.67 -7.26
C TYR A 42 -7.08 -6.98 -6.58
N HIS A 43 -8.10 -7.70 -6.10
CA HIS A 43 -7.98 -9.09 -5.69
C HIS A 43 -8.04 -9.96 -6.95
N HIS A 44 -6.97 -10.70 -7.23
CA HIS A 44 -6.89 -11.55 -8.40
C HIS A 44 -7.19 -13.00 -8.01
N GLU A 45 -8.37 -13.49 -8.40
CA GLU A 45 -8.69 -14.92 -8.54
C GLU A 45 -8.56 -15.82 -7.28
N GLY A 46 -8.60 -15.27 -6.07
CA GLY A 46 -8.68 -16.09 -4.84
C GLY A 46 -7.47 -16.99 -4.59
N ASN A 47 -6.33 -16.70 -5.24
CA ASN A 47 -5.08 -17.44 -5.10
C ASN A 47 -4.04 -16.67 -4.25
N GLY A 48 -4.49 -15.72 -3.42
CA GLY A 48 -3.63 -14.90 -2.58
C GLY A 48 -2.80 -13.86 -3.35
N ARG A 49 -3.13 -13.58 -4.61
CA ARG A 49 -2.47 -12.56 -5.44
C ARG A 49 -3.33 -11.32 -5.64
N PHE A 50 -2.64 -10.20 -5.77
CA PHE A 50 -3.23 -8.89 -5.93
C PHE A 50 -2.52 -8.14 -7.06
N LEU A 51 -3.27 -7.33 -7.78
CA LEU A 51 -2.75 -6.48 -8.84
C LEU A 51 -2.76 -5.03 -8.34
N LEU A 52 -1.58 -4.41 -8.27
CA LEU A 52 -1.40 -2.99 -8.06
C LEU A 52 -1.34 -2.29 -9.40
N THR A 53 -2.01 -1.15 -9.54
CA THR A 53 -1.97 -0.35 -10.77
C THR A 53 -1.86 1.15 -10.46
N ILE A 54 -1.20 1.86 -11.37
CA ILE A 54 -1.25 3.32 -11.48
C ILE A 54 -1.58 3.64 -12.95
N PRO A 55 -2.87 3.80 -13.30
CA PRO A 55 -3.32 3.89 -14.68
C PRO A 55 -2.68 5.04 -15.47
N GLU A 56 -2.47 6.19 -14.84
CA GLU A 56 -1.90 7.39 -15.47
C GLU A 56 -0.50 7.15 -16.05
N PHE A 57 0.22 6.16 -15.51
CA PHE A 57 1.56 5.78 -15.97
C PHE A 57 1.58 4.46 -16.75
N ASN A 58 0.43 3.87 -17.06
CA ASN A 58 0.32 2.52 -17.62
C ASN A 58 1.16 1.48 -16.84
N TRP A 59 1.23 1.64 -15.52
CA TRP A 59 2.06 0.81 -14.67
C TRP A 59 1.19 -0.17 -13.88
N CYS A 60 1.67 -1.40 -13.77
CA CYS A 60 1.09 -2.38 -12.86
C CYS A 60 2.16 -3.31 -12.29
N SER A 61 1.84 -3.94 -11.17
CA SER A 61 2.67 -4.95 -10.53
C SER A 61 1.83 -5.96 -9.79
N TYR A 62 2.18 -7.24 -9.93
CA TYR A 62 1.57 -8.31 -9.15
C TYR A 62 2.31 -8.47 -7.83
N VAL A 63 1.53 -8.56 -6.76
CA VAL A 63 1.98 -8.89 -5.41
C VAL A 63 1.21 -10.12 -4.92
N GLY A 64 1.81 -10.93 -4.07
CA GLY A 64 1.24 -12.23 -3.69
C GLY A 64 1.71 -12.66 -2.31
N ASP A 65 0.97 -13.59 -1.71
CA ASP A 65 1.22 -14.08 -0.34
C ASP A 65 1.09 -12.97 0.72
N PHE A 66 0.18 -12.03 0.49
CA PHE A 66 -0.27 -11.08 1.52
C PHE A 66 -0.92 -11.80 2.72
N GLU A 67 -1.17 -13.11 2.61
CA GLU A 67 -1.63 -13.98 3.69
C GLU A 67 -0.51 -14.34 4.69
N ILE A 68 0.77 -14.18 4.34
CA ILE A 68 1.90 -14.64 5.16
C ILE A 68 2.84 -13.46 5.50
N PHE A 69 2.54 -12.78 6.60
CA PHE A 69 3.37 -11.67 7.08
C PHE A 69 4.56 -12.20 7.90
N HIS A 70 5.74 -12.40 7.32
CA HIS A 70 6.94 -12.70 8.10
C HIS A 70 7.60 -11.41 8.65
N THR A 71 7.92 -11.37 9.95
CA THR A 71 8.81 -10.33 10.49
C THR A 71 10.26 -10.73 10.28
N SER A 72 11.04 -9.85 9.65
CA SER A 72 12.50 -9.86 9.77
C SER A 72 12.90 -9.35 11.16
N PRO A 73 13.83 -10.01 11.88
CA PRO A 73 14.40 -9.45 13.09
C PRO A 73 15.08 -8.10 12.82
N PRO A 74 15.04 -7.14 13.75
CA PRO A 74 15.75 -5.86 13.58
C PRO A 74 17.26 -6.12 13.49
N GLY A 75 17.89 -5.76 12.36
CA GLY A 75 19.35 -5.72 12.24
C GLY A 75 20.02 -6.85 11.45
N ASN A 76 19.28 -7.75 10.80
CA ASN A 76 19.86 -8.69 9.83
C ASN A 76 19.45 -8.32 8.41
N GLU A 77 20.44 -8.23 7.52
CA GLU A 77 20.23 -8.18 6.08
C GLU A 77 19.38 -9.40 5.64
N ASN A 78 18.32 -9.12 4.89
CA ASN A 78 17.22 -10.03 4.59
C ASN A 78 17.59 -11.03 3.48
N ASP A 79 18.44 -12.01 3.78
CA ASP A 79 18.92 -12.99 2.79
C ASP A 79 17.92 -14.12 2.43
N VAL A 80 16.66 -14.03 2.85
CA VAL A 80 15.69 -15.16 2.72
C VAL A 80 14.68 -15.00 1.57
N PHE A 81 14.58 -13.85 0.91
CA PHE A 81 13.43 -13.59 0.04
C PHE A 81 13.76 -13.69 -1.46
N LYS A 82 13.57 -14.87 -2.04
CA LYS A 82 13.63 -15.14 -3.49
C LYS A 82 12.24 -15.38 -4.14
N GLY A 83 11.14 -14.84 -3.62
CA GLY A 83 9.86 -14.99 -4.34
C GLY A 83 8.52 -14.61 -3.71
N TYR A 84 8.44 -13.83 -2.62
CA TYR A 84 7.19 -13.64 -1.86
C TYR A 84 6.96 -12.15 -1.51
N ARG A 85 5.77 -11.56 -1.74
CA ARG A 85 5.55 -10.08 -1.72
C ARG A 85 4.21 -9.64 -1.07
N GLY A 86 4.21 -9.39 0.24
CA GLY A 86 3.05 -8.81 0.95
C GLY A 86 3.30 -8.34 2.40
N TYR A 87 3.74 -7.09 2.54
CA TYR A 87 3.96 -6.23 3.73
C TYR A 87 4.84 -5.05 3.25
N TYR A 88 4.87 -3.87 3.89
CA TYR A 88 5.80 -2.81 3.44
C TYR A 88 7.25 -3.30 3.27
N LEU A 89 7.75 -4.14 4.18
CA LEU A 89 9.11 -4.67 4.08
C LEU A 89 9.30 -5.61 2.87
N THR A 90 8.29 -6.38 2.49
CA THR A 90 8.36 -7.32 1.33
C THR A 90 7.90 -6.68 0.02
N MET A 91 7.24 -5.52 0.08
CA MET A 91 7.09 -4.62 -1.07
C MET A 91 8.38 -3.90 -1.44
N GLY A 92 9.47 -4.12 -0.68
CA GLY A 92 10.83 -3.84 -1.13
C GLY A 92 11.07 -4.29 -2.58
N ASP A 93 10.53 -5.46 -2.95
CA ASP A 93 10.68 -6.06 -4.27
C ASP A 93 9.78 -5.48 -5.37
N VAL A 94 8.80 -4.65 -5.01
CA VAL A 94 7.99 -3.93 -6.00
C VAL A 94 8.85 -2.82 -6.58
N GLU A 95 9.25 -2.99 -7.83
CA GLU A 95 9.98 -1.98 -8.59
C GLU A 95 8.99 -1.01 -9.24
N ILE A 96 8.85 0.18 -8.64
CA ILE A 96 8.15 1.30 -9.25
C ILE A 96 9.16 1.98 -10.15
N VAL A 97 9.13 1.73 -11.46
CA VAL A 97 10.10 2.26 -12.43
C VAL A 97 9.69 3.61 -13.04
N ILE A 98 8.71 4.29 -12.43
CA ILE A 98 8.21 5.60 -12.88
C ILE A 98 9.16 6.69 -12.35
N PRO A 99 9.88 7.43 -13.23
CA PRO A 99 10.85 8.44 -12.80
C PRO A 99 10.26 9.52 -11.88
N GLU A 100 9.05 9.99 -12.20
CA GLU A 100 8.32 11.04 -11.51
C GLU A 100 7.95 10.64 -10.07
N LEU A 101 7.82 9.34 -9.81
CA LEU A 101 7.46 8.81 -8.49
C LEU A 101 8.68 8.38 -7.67
N GLN A 102 9.90 8.39 -8.22
CA GLN A 102 11.11 7.96 -7.49
C GLN A 102 11.30 8.63 -6.14
N PRO A 103 11.08 9.96 -6.00
CA PRO A 103 11.23 10.63 -4.70
C PRO A 103 10.25 10.14 -3.63
N TYR A 104 9.16 9.46 -4.04
CA TYR A 104 8.02 9.10 -3.21
C TYR A 104 7.83 7.57 -3.10
N VAL A 105 8.76 6.76 -3.60
CA VAL A 105 8.62 5.29 -3.66
C VAL A 105 8.35 4.70 -2.28
N ARG A 106 8.95 5.27 -1.23
CA ARG A 106 8.75 4.82 0.15
C ARG A 106 7.29 5.00 0.59
N GLU A 107 6.73 6.18 0.39
CA GLU A 107 5.35 6.53 0.70
C GLU A 107 4.38 5.72 -0.18
N MET A 108 4.66 5.62 -1.49
CA MET A 108 3.87 4.84 -2.44
C MET A 108 3.75 3.37 -2.02
N LYS A 109 4.86 2.75 -1.58
CA LYS A 109 4.83 1.39 -1.05
C LYS A 109 3.98 1.30 0.20
N PHE A 110 4.05 2.25 1.14
CA PHE A 110 3.16 2.22 2.30
C PHE A 110 1.68 2.41 1.95
N ILE A 111 1.38 3.26 0.95
CA ILE A 111 0.02 3.43 0.44
C ILE A 111 -0.48 2.12 -0.18
N PHE A 112 0.31 1.43 -1.00
CA PHE A 112 -0.02 0.10 -1.50
C PHE A 112 -0.30 -0.89 -0.36
N SER A 113 0.51 -0.87 0.71
CA SER A 113 0.35 -1.73 1.89
C SER A 113 -1.00 -1.54 2.55
N LEU A 114 -1.38 -0.26 2.70
CA LEU A 114 -2.63 0.14 3.32
C LEU A 114 -3.81 -0.33 2.47
N LEU A 115 -3.79 -0.08 1.16
CA LEU A 115 -4.89 -0.45 0.25
C LEU A 115 -5.06 -1.96 0.13
N LEU A 116 -3.96 -2.72 0.07
CA LEU A 116 -3.99 -4.19 0.14
C LEU A 116 -4.63 -4.67 1.44
N SER A 117 -4.32 -4.02 2.57
CA SER A 117 -4.88 -4.41 3.87
C SER A 117 -6.37 -4.13 3.96
N LEU A 118 -6.82 -2.99 3.42
CA LEU A 118 -8.23 -2.63 3.34
C LEU A 118 -8.98 -3.61 2.45
N LEU A 119 -8.45 -3.92 1.26
CA LEU A 119 -9.03 -4.90 0.36
C LEU A 119 -9.13 -6.30 0.99
N TYR A 120 -8.07 -6.72 1.69
CA TYR A 120 -8.06 -7.98 2.40
C TYR A 120 -9.16 -8.04 3.47
N LYS A 121 -9.26 -7.01 4.31
CA LYS A 121 -10.30 -6.91 5.35
C LYS A 121 -11.72 -7.06 4.79
N GLU A 122 -11.99 -6.55 3.59
CA GLU A 122 -13.29 -6.67 2.92
C GLU A 122 -13.54 -8.04 2.28
N THR A 123 -12.48 -8.69 1.77
CA THR A 123 -12.60 -9.92 0.98
C THR A 123 -12.52 -11.19 1.81
N THR A 124 -12.03 -11.15 3.06
CA THR A 124 -11.91 -12.32 3.92
C THR A 124 -12.71 -12.16 5.22
N ASN A 125 -13.51 -13.18 5.56
CA ASN A 125 -14.25 -13.26 6.82
C ASN A 125 -13.42 -13.81 8.00
N GLU A 126 -12.15 -14.15 7.79
CA GLU A 126 -11.33 -14.80 8.81
C GLU A 126 -10.62 -13.76 9.70
N LEU A 127 -10.72 -13.97 11.02
CA LEU A 127 -9.89 -13.29 12.02
C LEU A 127 -8.43 -13.65 11.76
N TYR A 128 -7.74 -12.81 10.98
CA TYR A 128 -6.33 -12.98 10.68
C TYR A 128 -5.50 -13.06 11.97
N ARG A 129 -4.86 -14.20 12.19
CA ARG A 129 -3.77 -14.40 13.14
C ARG A 129 -2.55 -14.91 12.38
N ASN A 130 -1.59 -14.02 12.20
CA ASN A 130 -0.27 -14.37 11.70
C ASN A 130 0.34 -15.53 12.52
N THR A 131 0.77 -16.61 11.88
CA THR A 131 1.37 -17.77 12.57
C THR A 131 2.79 -17.50 13.11
N GLY A 132 3.32 -16.28 12.97
CA GLY A 132 4.60 -15.84 13.55
C GLY A 132 4.56 -14.52 14.31
N THR A 133 3.44 -13.80 14.31
CA THR A 133 3.27 -12.56 15.10
C THR A 133 1.86 -12.48 15.70
N ARG A 134 1.64 -11.56 16.65
CA ARG A 134 0.28 -11.30 17.16
C ARG A 134 -0.44 -10.17 16.41
N CYS A 135 0.09 -9.72 15.26
CA CYS A 135 -0.44 -8.57 14.52
C CYS A 135 -1.66 -8.97 13.68
N THR A 136 -2.78 -8.31 13.93
CA THR A 136 -4.04 -8.39 13.19
C THR A 136 -4.03 -7.46 11.97
N ILE A 137 -4.91 -7.69 11.00
CA ILE A 137 -5.07 -6.81 9.83
C ILE A 137 -5.38 -5.36 10.25
N GLU A 138 -6.17 -5.19 11.31
CA GLU A 138 -6.50 -3.91 11.92
C GLU A 138 -5.28 -3.20 12.52
N GLU A 139 -4.40 -3.95 13.18
CA GLU A 139 -3.13 -3.42 13.69
C GLU A 139 -2.20 -3.01 12.55
N HIS A 140 -2.18 -3.76 11.45
CA HIS A 140 -1.40 -3.41 10.27
C HIS A 140 -1.92 -2.17 9.54
N ILE A 141 -3.24 -2.03 9.40
CA ILE A 141 -3.88 -0.80 8.90
C ILE A 141 -3.47 0.39 9.77
N ARG A 142 -3.59 0.26 11.09
CA ARG A 142 -3.16 1.30 12.05
C ARG A 142 -1.68 1.62 11.95
N TYR A 143 -0.82 0.61 11.75
CA TYR A 143 0.61 0.79 11.53
C TYR A 143 0.88 1.61 10.27
N CYS A 144 0.29 1.23 9.13
CA CYS A 144 0.47 1.96 7.87
C CYS A 144 -0.01 3.41 7.98
N LYS A 145 -1.21 3.63 8.54
CA LYS A 145 -1.76 4.98 8.75
C LYS A 145 -0.81 5.84 9.60
N ARG A 146 -0.39 5.34 10.76
CA ARG A 146 0.56 6.06 11.65
C ARG A 146 1.92 6.32 11.01
N THR A 147 2.45 5.37 10.24
CA THR A 147 3.74 5.57 9.57
C THR A 147 3.65 6.65 8.49
N LEU A 148 2.61 6.62 7.66
CA LEU A 148 2.35 7.64 6.66
C LEU A 148 2.18 9.03 7.31
N GLU A 149 1.36 9.13 8.36
CA GLU A 149 1.19 10.37 9.13
C GLU A 149 2.50 10.87 9.75
N SER A 150 3.35 9.97 10.26
CA SER A 150 4.67 10.31 10.81
C SER A 150 5.64 10.87 9.76
N TRP A 151 5.36 10.62 8.48
CA TRP A 151 6.07 11.19 7.34
C TRP A 151 5.34 12.37 6.72
N HIS A 152 4.35 12.93 7.43
CA HIS A 152 3.55 14.05 6.98
C HIS A 152 2.78 13.78 5.68
N VAL A 153 2.45 12.51 5.41
CA VAL A 153 1.47 12.14 4.39
C VAL A 153 0.09 12.37 5.00
N TYR A 154 -0.69 13.27 4.40
CA TYR A 154 -2.09 13.45 4.79
C TYR A 154 -2.92 12.26 4.33
N LEU A 155 -3.79 11.76 5.19
CA LEU A 155 -4.78 10.72 4.90
C LEU A 155 -6.16 11.30 5.21
N ALA A 156 -7.02 11.36 4.21
CA ALA A 156 -8.43 11.67 4.44
C ALA A 156 -9.06 10.58 5.31
N GLU A 157 -9.87 10.99 6.28
CA GLU A 157 -10.71 10.07 7.04
C GLU A 157 -11.79 9.49 6.10
N GLU A 158 -12.11 8.21 6.32
CA GLU A 158 -13.16 7.47 5.60
C GLU A 158 -14.57 8.03 5.86
#